data_AF-A0A6J1EQ17-F1
#
_entry.id   AF-A0A6J1EQ17-F1
#
_cell.length_a   1.000
_cell.length_b   1.000
_cell.length_c   1.000
_cell.angle_alpha   90.00
_cell.angle_beta   90.00
_cell.angle_gamma   90.00
#
_symmetry.space_group_name_H-M   'P 1'
#
loop_
_entity.id
_entity.type
_entity.pdbx_description
1 polymer ?
#
loop_
_entity_poly.entity_id
_entity_poly.type
_entity_poly.pdbx_seq_one_letter_code
_entity_poly.pdbx_strand_id
1 'polypeptide(L)'
;MSTQSKIPGEVTHASTAVLETATAAVQRFRPINQIHQHLCAFHFYSHDMTRQLEAHHFCAHLNEEVRQCLIYDSPEKDARLIGIEYIISENLFLTLPDEEKRFWHSHEYEVKSGTLFMPGVPGAIERVDMEKVCKTYGKVFHFWQVDRGDILPLGIPQLMMALTRDGQLDPSLSLKVETRYGVSFEEERRKRESMSGPEHGVHPMANGGGGGLKTELRETEAAAAAASIPRVFV
;
A
#
# COMPACT_ATOMS: atom_id res chain seq x y z
N MET A 1 -14.51 20.95 -15.01
CA MET A 1 -13.69 21.98 -14.34
C MET A 1 -12.35 21.35 -14.05
N SER A 2 -11.26 21.87 -14.62
CA SER A 2 -9.92 21.34 -14.39
C SER A 2 -9.54 21.58 -12.93
N THR A 3 -9.48 20.53 -12.12
CA THR A 3 -8.93 20.62 -10.77
C THR A 3 -7.44 20.93 -10.92
N GLN A 4 -7.06 22.14 -10.53
CA GLN A 4 -5.66 22.52 -10.44
C GLN A 4 -5.00 21.55 -9.43
N SER A 5 -3.93 20.88 -9.85
CA SER A 5 -3.20 19.95 -8.98
C SER A 5 -2.78 20.70 -7.72
N LYS A 6 -3.08 20.13 -6.55
CA LYS A 6 -2.71 20.72 -5.24
C LYS A 6 -1.21 20.60 -4.96
N ILE A 7 -0.44 20.00 -5.86
CA ILE A 7 1.00 19.85 -5.75
C ILE A 7 1.68 21.18 -6.10
N PRO A 8 2.59 21.70 -5.25
CA PRO A 8 3.29 22.94 -5.54
C PRO A 8 4.25 22.77 -6.72
N GLY A 9 4.37 23.81 -7.54
CA GLY A 9 5.23 23.83 -8.71
C GLY A 9 4.58 24.54 -9.90
N GLU A 10 5.35 24.78 -10.95
CA GLU A 10 4.81 25.22 -12.23
C GLU A 10 4.02 24.10 -12.89
N VAL A 11 2.98 24.46 -13.66
CA VAL A 11 2.27 23.49 -14.49
C VAL A 11 3.21 22.95 -15.56
N THR A 12 3.04 21.67 -15.94
CA THR A 12 3.81 21.07 -17.02
C THR A 12 3.64 21.88 -18.31
N HIS A 13 4.74 22.46 -18.79
CA HIS A 13 4.75 23.25 -20.02
C HIS A 13 4.42 22.37 -21.23
N ALA A 14 3.79 22.94 -22.26
CA ALA A 14 3.40 22.20 -23.46
C ALA A 14 4.60 21.50 -24.15
N SER A 15 5.77 22.14 -24.13
CA SER A 15 7.02 21.56 -24.64
C SER A 15 7.45 20.31 -23.87
N THR A 16 7.24 20.28 -22.56
CA THR A 16 7.55 19.13 -21.71
C THR A 16 6.57 17.99 -21.98
N ALA A 17 5.27 18.29 -22.09
CA ALA A 17 4.26 17.28 -22.42
C ALA A 17 4.51 16.61 -23.80
N VAL A 18 4.95 17.38 -24.80
CA VAL A 18 5.35 16.85 -26.12
C VAL A 18 6.59 15.94 -25.98
N LEU A 19 7.61 16.37 -25.24
CA LEU A 19 8.80 15.56 -24.98
C LEU A 19 8.44 14.25 -24.26
N GLU A 20 7.66 14.31 -23.19
CA GLU A 20 7.20 13.15 -22.42
C GLU A 20 6.46 12.16 -23.33
N THR A 21 5.54 12.64 -24.16
CA THR A 21 4.83 11.79 -25.15
C THR A 21 5.79 11.10 -26.11
N ALA A 22 6.77 11.84 -26.65
CA ALA A 22 7.77 11.27 -27.56
C ALA A 22 8.66 10.23 -26.87
N THR A 23 9.12 10.51 -25.64
CA THR A 23 9.93 9.56 -24.87
C THR A 23 9.14 8.31 -24.50
N ALA A 24 7.86 8.46 -24.11
CA ALA A 24 7.00 7.34 -23.77
C ALA A 24 6.70 6.42 -24.96
N ALA A 25 6.69 6.96 -26.19
CA ALA A 25 6.52 6.17 -27.40
C ALA A 25 7.76 5.30 -27.76
N VAL A 26 8.96 5.71 -27.33
CA VAL A 26 10.23 5.03 -27.68
C VAL A 26 10.73 4.14 -26.55
N GLN A 27 10.54 4.55 -25.29
CA GLN A 27 10.98 3.79 -24.13
C GLN A 27 10.10 2.58 -23.86
N ARG A 28 10.70 1.52 -23.31
CA ARG A 28 10.00 0.28 -22.96
C ARG A 28 9.77 0.24 -21.45
N PHE A 29 8.54 0.46 -21.01
CA PHE A 29 8.15 0.41 -19.60
C PHE A 29 7.85 -1.02 -19.10
N ARG A 30 8.71 -1.99 -19.45
CA ARG A 30 8.47 -3.42 -19.18
C ARG A 30 8.08 -3.71 -17.71
N PRO A 31 8.78 -3.17 -16.69
CA PRO A 31 8.41 -3.44 -15.30
C PRO A 31 7.03 -2.87 -14.93
N ILE A 32 6.72 -1.64 -15.35
CA ILE A 32 5.44 -0.98 -15.06
C ILE A 32 4.30 -1.72 -15.77
N ASN A 33 4.53 -2.18 -17.00
CA ASN A 33 3.55 -2.94 -17.78
C ASN A 33 3.28 -4.35 -17.21
N GLN A 34 3.94 -4.80 -16.13
CA GLN A 34 3.58 -6.02 -15.41
C GLN A 34 2.50 -5.80 -14.34
N ILE A 35 2.18 -4.55 -14.00
CA ILE A 35 1.07 -4.24 -13.10
C ILE A 35 -0.23 -4.69 -13.75
N HIS A 36 -0.93 -5.62 -13.11
CA HIS A 36 -2.14 -6.26 -13.66
C HIS A 36 -3.30 -6.28 -12.67
N GLN A 37 -3.11 -5.71 -11.47
CA GLN A 37 -4.08 -5.77 -10.39
C GLN A 37 -4.21 -4.43 -9.70
N HIS A 38 -5.45 -4.00 -9.49
CA HIS A 38 -5.84 -2.88 -8.65
C HIS A 38 -6.62 -3.40 -7.45
N LEU A 39 -6.14 -3.10 -6.23
CA LEU A 39 -6.85 -3.36 -4.98
C LEU A 39 -7.13 -2.05 -4.25
N CYS A 40 -8.30 -1.97 -3.61
CA CYS A 40 -8.63 -0.92 -2.67
C CYS A 40 -8.63 -1.54 -1.26
N ALA A 41 -7.92 -0.92 -0.32
CA ALA A 41 -7.83 -1.35 1.08
C ALA A 41 -7.74 -0.13 2.01
N PHE A 42 -7.61 -0.36 3.32
CA PHE A 42 -7.54 0.69 4.32
C PHE A 42 -6.31 0.54 5.21
N HIS A 43 -5.45 1.56 5.19
CA HIS A 43 -4.24 1.59 5.99
C HIS A 43 -4.41 2.52 7.18
N PHE A 44 -3.79 2.16 8.30
CA PHE A 44 -3.51 3.08 9.40
C PHE A 44 -2.04 3.08 9.77
N TYR A 45 -1.57 4.17 10.39
CA TYR A 45 -0.20 4.27 10.86
C TYR A 45 0.03 3.25 11.98
N SER A 46 1.10 2.45 11.93
CA SER A 46 1.29 1.35 12.87
C SER A 46 1.18 1.75 14.35
N HIS A 47 1.55 2.98 14.70
CA HIS A 47 1.43 3.53 16.06
C HIS A 47 0.19 4.38 16.33
N ASP A 48 -0.64 4.67 15.32
CA ASP A 48 -1.80 5.55 15.42
C ASP A 48 -2.92 5.11 14.47
N MET A 49 -3.85 4.32 15.02
CA MET A 49 -5.03 3.82 14.33
C MET A 49 -6.09 4.88 14.00
N THR A 50 -6.00 6.07 14.60
CA THR A 50 -6.98 7.15 14.35
C THR A 50 -6.76 7.82 13.01
N ARG A 51 -5.58 7.61 12.42
CA ARG A 51 -5.18 8.15 11.13
C ARG A 51 -5.29 7.08 10.07
N GLN A 52 -6.41 7.08 9.34
CA GLN A 52 -6.75 6.08 8.35
C GLN A 52 -6.73 6.66 6.94
N LEU A 53 -6.30 5.86 5.97
CA LEU A 53 -6.30 6.21 4.56
C LEU A 53 -6.91 5.08 3.74
N GLU A 54 -7.73 5.46 2.76
CA GLU A 54 -8.01 4.61 1.61
C GLU A 54 -6.72 4.48 0.78
N ALA A 55 -6.33 3.26 0.45
CA ALA A 55 -5.08 2.96 -0.24
C ALA A 55 -5.36 2.14 -1.51
N HIS A 56 -4.84 2.62 -2.64
CA HIS A 56 -5.00 1.96 -3.95
C HIS A 56 -3.70 1.28 -4.36
N HIS A 57 -3.71 -0.05 -4.32
CA HIS A 57 -2.56 -0.88 -4.65
C HIS A 57 -2.60 -1.24 -6.13
N PHE A 58 -1.50 -0.97 -6.82
CA PHE A 58 -1.28 -1.37 -8.20
C PHE A 58 -0.15 -2.39 -8.23
N CYS A 59 -0.54 -3.66 -8.30
CA CYS A 59 0.32 -4.80 -8.01
C CYS A 59 0.79 -5.54 -9.27
N ALA A 60 2.03 -6.03 -9.20
CA ALA A 60 2.59 -7.01 -10.11
C ALA A 60 3.07 -8.23 -9.32
N HIS A 61 2.85 -9.44 -9.86
CA HIS A 61 3.47 -10.64 -9.33
C HIS A 61 4.95 -10.72 -9.78
N LEU A 62 5.85 -10.99 -8.85
CA LEU A 62 7.21 -11.44 -9.16
C LEU A 62 7.25 -12.96 -9.37
N ASN A 63 6.43 -13.68 -8.61
CA ASN A 63 6.12 -15.10 -8.74
C ASN A 63 4.80 -15.39 -7.98
N GLU A 64 4.43 -16.66 -7.82
CA GLU A 64 3.18 -17.05 -7.11
C GLU A 64 3.16 -16.68 -5.63
N GLU A 65 4.33 -16.47 -5.00
CA GLU A 65 4.45 -16.23 -3.56
C GLU A 65 4.83 -14.79 -3.22
N VAL A 66 5.18 -13.96 -4.20
CA VAL A 66 5.65 -12.59 -3.98
C VAL A 66 4.97 -11.63 -4.95
N ARG A 67 4.26 -10.63 -4.39
CA ARG A 67 3.75 -9.47 -5.12
C ARG A 67 4.45 -8.21 -4.63
N GLN A 68 4.56 -7.23 -5.51
CA GLN A 68 4.97 -5.87 -5.15
C GLN A 68 3.95 -4.88 -5.72
N CYS A 69 3.62 -3.87 -4.93
CA CYS A 69 2.59 -2.90 -5.27
C CYS A 69 3.11 -1.48 -5.11
N LEU A 70 2.72 -0.63 -6.07
CA LEU A 70 2.76 0.82 -5.90
C LEU A 70 1.44 1.24 -5.25
N ILE A 71 1.49 2.10 -4.24
CA ILE A 71 0.29 2.57 -3.53
C ILE A 71 0.04 4.03 -3.85
N TYR A 72 -1.18 4.33 -4.27
CA TYR A 72 -1.66 5.67 -4.55
C TYR A 72 -2.78 6.08 -3.58
N ASP A 73 -2.94 7.39 -3.37
CA ASP A 73 -3.97 7.96 -2.49
C ASP A 73 -5.38 8.05 -3.11
N SER A 74 -5.49 7.79 -4.42
CA SER A 74 -6.75 7.73 -5.16
C SER A 74 -6.56 6.86 -6.42
N PRO A 75 -7.63 6.44 -7.10
CA PRO A 75 -7.53 5.71 -8.37
C PRO A 75 -7.41 6.65 -9.58
N GLU A 76 -7.38 7.97 -9.35
CA GLU A 76 -7.44 8.98 -10.40
C GLU A 76 -6.08 9.17 -11.10
N LYS A 77 -6.11 9.72 -12.30
CA LYS A 77 -4.90 9.92 -13.13
C LYS A 77 -3.84 10.85 -12.51
N ASP A 78 -4.25 11.71 -11.58
CA ASP A 78 -3.40 12.68 -10.88
C ASP A 78 -3.13 12.27 -9.42
N ALA A 79 -3.38 11.01 -9.09
CA ALA A 79 -3.10 10.44 -7.79
C ALA A 79 -1.62 10.55 -7.41
N ARG A 80 -1.36 10.75 -6.12
CA ARG A 80 -0.01 10.79 -5.56
C ARG A 80 0.46 9.37 -5.27
N LEU A 81 1.67 9.03 -5.70
CA LEU A 81 2.35 7.81 -5.22
C LEU A 81 2.70 8.02 -3.74
N ILE A 82 2.01 7.32 -2.85
CA ILE A 82 2.16 7.49 -1.41
C ILE A 82 2.95 6.39 -0.74
N GLY A 83 3.08 5.21 -1.35
CA GLY A 83 3.65 4.06 -0.66
C GLY A 83 4.05 2.91 -1.57
N ILE A 84 4.63 1.89 -0.94
CA ILE A 84 4.86 0.58 -1.53
C ILE A 84 4.38 -0.50 -0.58
N GLU A 85 3.97 -1.62 -1.16
CA GLU A 85 3.73 -2.86 -0.43
C GLU A 85 4.50 -4.02 -1.05
N TYR A 86 5.02 -4.88 -0.19
CA TYR A 86 5.38 -6.24 -0.56
C TYR A 86 4.39 -7.21 0.07
N ILE A 87 3.86 -8.12 -0.73
CA ILE A 87 2.95 -9.17 -0.27
C ILE A 87 3.67 -10.50 -0.44
N ILE A 88 3.69 -11.31 0.61
CA ILE A 88 4.29 -12.64 0.58
C ILE A 88 3.31 -13.72 1.06
N SER A 89 3.51 -14.95 0.57
CA SER A 89 2.80 -16.13 1.07
C SER A 89 3.07 -16.35 2.57
N GLU A 90 2.15 -17.04 3.24
CA GLU A 90 2.38 -17.53 4.61
C GLU A 90 3.67 -18.35 4.73
N ASN A 91 3.97 -19.19 3.73
CA ASN A 91 5.19 -20.00 3.71
C ASN A 91 6.45 -19.13 3.82
N LEU A 92 6.57 -18.09 2.98
CA LEU A 92 7.69 -17.16 3.03
C LEU A 92 7.70 -16.37 4.34
N PHE A 93 6.54 -15.89 4.79
CA PHE A 93 6.42 -15.15 6.03
C PHE A 93 6.93 -15.95 7.24
N LEU A 94 6.64 -17.26 7.31
CA LEU A 94 7.09 -18.12 8.41
C LEU A 94 8.62 -18.32 8.42
N THR A 95 9.30 -18.11 7.30
CA THR A 95 10.78 -18.14 7.23
C THR A 95 11.46 -16.87 7.73
N LEU A 96 10.70 -15.78 7.92
CA LEU A 96 11.27 -14.51 8.36
C LEU A 96 11.74 -14.59 9.83
N PRO A 97 12.79 -13.83 10.19
CA PRO A 97 13.12 -13.57 11.59
C PRO A 97 11.93 -12.94 12.34
N ASP A 98 11.74 -13.26 13.61
CA ASP A 98 10.59 -12.74 14.39
C ASP A 98 10.59 -11.21 14.50
N GLU A 99 11.78 -10.59 14.56
CA GLU A 99 11.94 -9.13 14.54
C GLU A 99 11.41 -8.51 13.24
N GLU A 100 11.56 -9.21 12.12
CA GLU A 100 11.10 -8.76 10.81
C GLU A 100 9.58 -8.94 10.68
N LYS A 101 9.01 -10.05 11.18
CA LYS A 101 7.56 -10.35 11.13
C LYS A 101 6.69 -9.23 11.67
N ARG A 102 7.19 -8.46 12.65
CA ARG A 102 6.48 -7.31 13.25
C ARG A 102 6.19 -6.17 12.29
N PHE A 103 6.91 -6.09 11.17
CA PHE A 103 6.66 -5.11 10.11
C PHE A 103 5.57 -5.54 9.12
N TRP A 104 5.04 -6.76 9.26
CA TRP A 104 4.05 -7.30 8.35
C TRP A 104 2.69 -7.39 9.02
N HIS A 105 1.62 -7.22 8.25
CA HIS A 105 0.26 -7.44 8.69
C HIS A 105 -0.36 -8.62 7.92
N SER A 106 -1.35 -9.28 8.51
CA SER A 106 -2.12 -10.31 7.80
C SER A 106 -3.25 -9.67 7.02
N HIS A 107 -3.46 -10.11 5.78
CA HIS A 107 -4.60 -9.68 4.96
C HIS A 107 -5.91 -10.40 5.30
N GLU A 108 -5.88 -11.40 6.20
CA GLU A 108 -7.04 -12.27 6.48
C GLU A 108 -8.30 -11.45 6.79
N TYR A 109 -8.18 -10.52 7.73
CA TYR A 109 -9.35 -9.78 8.21
C TYR A 109 -9.89 -8.87 7.11
N GLU A 110 -9.04 -8.08 6.46
CA GLU A 110 -9.49 -7.14 5.43
C GLU A 110 -10.18 -7.83 4.25
N VAL A 111 -9.68 -9.01 3.86
CA VAL A 111 -10.32 -9.80 2.82
C VAL A 111 -11.68 -10.32 3.29
N LYS A 112 -11.75 -10.93 4.48
CA LYS A 112 -12.97 -11.55 5.00
C LYS A 112 -14.03 -10.54 5.43
N SER A 113 -13.65 -9.34 5.86
CA SER A 113 -14.57 -8.25 6.17
C SER A 113 -15.13 -7.58 4.92
N GLY A 114 -14.60 -7.89 3.73
CA GLY A 114 -14.97 -7.25 2.48
C GLY A 114 -14.36 -5.86 2.26
N THR A 115 -13.51 -5.38 3.18
CA THR A 115 -12.92 -4.03 3.11
C THR A 115 -11.72 -3.94 2.17
N LEU A 116 -11.11 -5.07 1.83
CA LEU A 116 -10.15 -5.18 0.71
C LEU A 116 -10.87 -5.79 -0.49
N PHE A 117 -10.89 -5.07 -1.61
CA PHE A 117 -11.61 -5.49 -2.82
C PHE A 117 -10.93 -5.03 -4.12
N MET A 118 -11.40 -5.56 -5.25
CA MET A 118 -10.89 -5.23 -6.60
C MET A 118 -11.88 -4.34 -7.37
N PRO A 119 -11.66 -3.02 -7.47
CA PRO A 119 -12.58 -2.13 -8.18
C PRO A 119 -12.85 -2.56 -9.63
N GLY A 120 -14.14 -2.66 -9.98
CA GLY A 120 -14.57 -2.96 -11.35
C GLY A 120 -14.38 -4.42 -11.80
N VAL A 121 -13.88 -5.31 -10.93
CA VAL A 121 -13.71 -6.73 -11.25
C VAL A 121 -14.97 -7.51 -10.87
N PRO A 122 -15.47 -8.42 -11.74
CA PRO A 122 -16.61 -9.27 -11.39
C PRO A 122 -16.34 -10.14 -10.16
N GLY A 123 -17.30 -10.21 -9.25
CA GLY A 123 -17.12 -10.88 -7.95
C GLY A 123 -16.66 -12.34 -8.01
N ALA A 124 -17.05 -13.10 -9.05
CA ALA A 124 -16.57 -14.48 -9.22
C ALA A 124 -15.07 -14.57 -9.51
N ILE A 125 -14.52 -13.59 -10.25
CA ILE A 125 -13.09 -13.49 -10.56
C ILE A 125 -12.34 -12.96 -9.34
N GLU A 126 -12.85 -11.89 -8.74
CA GLU A 126 -12.28 -11.31 -7.52
C GLU A 126 -12.16 -12.35 -6.41
N ARG A 127 -13.19 -13.18 -6.21
CA ARG A 127 -13.19 -14.24 -5.19
C ARG A 127 -11.98 -15.16 -5.29
N VAL A 128 -11.59 -15.56 -6.50
CA VAL A 128 -10.46 -16.47 -6.72
C VAL A 128 -9.14 -15.83 -6.27
N ASP A 129 -8.95 -14.54 -6.53
CA ASP A 129 -7.75 -13.85 -6.03
C ASP A 129 -7.83 -13.60 -4.53
N MET A 130 -9.00 -13.24 -4.00
CA MET A 130 -9.22 -13.07 -2.56
C MET A 130 -8.94 -14.35 -1.77
N GLU A 131 -9.25 -15.54 -2.30
CA GLU A 131 -8.88 -16.82 -1.66
C GLU A 131 -7.36 -16.98 -1.52
N LYS A 132 -6.55 -16.41 -2.42
CA LYS A 132 -5.10 -16.36 -2.28
C LYS A 132 -4.68 -15.27 -1.31
N VAL A 133 -5.15 -14.03 -1.51
CA VAL A 133 -4.76 -12.85 -0.69
C VAL A 133 -5.08 -13.06 0.78
N CYS A 134 -6.19 -13.71 1.12
CA CYS A 134 -6.61 -14.00 2.49
C CYS A 134 -5.56 -14.79 3.30
N LYS A 135 -4.58 -15.44 2.63
CA LYS A 135 -3.53 -16.26 3.22
C LYS A 135 -2.14 -15.59 3.20
N THR A 136 -2.08 -14.31 2.88
CA THR A 136 -0.82 -13.59 2.67
C THR A 136 -0.57 -12.54 3.74
N TYR A 137 0.68 -12.09 3.80
CA TYR A 137 1.13 -11.03 4.69
C TYR A 137 1.69 -9.85 3.88
N GLY A 138 1.39 -8.63 4.30
CA GLY A 138 1.78 -7.39 3.64
C GLY A 138 2.76 -6.55 4.49
N LYS A 139 3.83 -6.03 3.88
CA LYS A 139 4.72 -5.02 4.49
C LYS A 139 4.59 -3.71 3.73
N VAL A 140 4.04 -2.71 4.41
CA VAL A 140 3.66 -1.44 3.80
C VAL A 140 4.41 -0.27 4.42
N PHE A 141 5.01 0.56 3.57
CA PHE A 141 5.51 1.86 3.97
C PHE A 141 4.88 2.96 3.13
N HIS A 142 4.36 3.98 3.79
CA HIS A 142 3.96 5.23 3.15
C HIS A 142 5.07 6.28 3.30
N PHE A 143 5.39 6.95 2.20
CA PHE A 143 6.36 8.03 2.07
C PHE A 143 5.70 9.42 2.07
N TRP A 144 4.38 9.49 1.88
CA TRP A 144 3.63 10.76 1.82
C TRP A 144 2.42 10.73 2.76
N GLN A 145 2.43 11.60 3.76
CA GLN A 145 1.35 11.72 4.75
C GLN A 145 0.24 12.66 4.28
N VAL A 146 -0.49 12.23 3.26
CA VAL A 146 -1.54 13.04 2.62
C VAL A 146 -2.72 13.38 3.53
N ASP A 147 -2.96 12.57 4.57
CA ASP A 147 -3.99 12.79 5.59
C ASP A 147 -3.72 14.03 6.47
N ARG A 148 -2.45 14.44 6.61
CA ARG A 148 -2.08 15.70 7.28
C ARG A 148 -2.30 16.94 6.40
N GLY A 149 -2.66 16.75 5.13
CA GLY A 149 -2.70 17.82 4.14
C GLY A 149 -1.33 18.20 3.59
N ASP A 150 -0.30 17.38 3.83
CA ASP A 150 1.05 17.65 3.31
C ASP A 150 1.02 17.69 1.77
N ILE A 151 1.51 18.79 1.20
CA ILE A 151 1.51 19.04 -0.26
C ILE A 151 2.74 18.48 -0.97
N LEU A 152 3.70 17.94 -0.22
CA LEU A 152 4.90 17.22 -0.67
C LEU A 152 5.15 16.02 0.28
N PRO A 153 5.92 15.01 -0.12
CA PRO A 153 6.24 13.86 0.73
C PRO A 153 7.27 14.24 1.82
N LEU A 154 6.79 14.80 2.92
CA LEU A 154 7.63 15.29 4.03
C LEU A 154 7.81 14.22 5.13
N GLY A 155 9.00 14.22 5.73
CA GLY A 155 9.34 13.38 6.88
C GLY A 155 9.84 11.98 6.51
N ILE A 156 10.00 11.12 7.51
CA ILE A 156 10.49 9.76 7.33
C ILE A 156 9.35 8.81 6.88
N PRO A 157 9.68 7.72 6.17
CA PRO A 157 8.71 6.69 5.83
C PRO A 157 7.99 6.16 7.07
N GLN A 158 6.69 5.93 6.93
CA GLN A 158 5.80 5.48 7.99
C GLN A 158 5.37 4.05 7.71
N LEU A 159 5.57 3.17 8.70
CA LEU A 159 5.05 1.81 8.65
C LEU A 159 3.53 1.86 8.77
N MET A 160 2.85 1.22 7.83
CA MET A 160 1.40 1.11 7.83
C MET A 160 0.96 -0.30 8.20
N MET A 161 -0.26 -0.41 8.73
CA MET A 161 -0.90 -1.64 9.15
C MET A 161 -2.34 -1.67 8.62
N ALA A 162 -2.90 -2.87 8.62
CA ALA A 162 -4.23 -3.20 8.15
C ALA A 162 -5.23 -3.42 9.28
N LEU A 163 -6.52 -3.39 8.93
CA LEU A 163 -7.59 -3.79 9.83
C LEU A 163 -7.44 -5.27 10.22
N THR A 164 -7.72 -5.57 11.48
CA THR A 164 -7.56 -6.88 12.12
C THR A 164 -8.84 -7.39 12.81
N ARG A 165 -9.82 -6.52 13.05
CA ARG A 165 -11.08 -6.83 13.76
C ARG A 165 -12.15 -5.77 13.52
N ASP A 166 -13.38 -6.11 13.88
CA ASP A 166 -14.53 -5.21 13.79
C ASP A 166 -14.35 -3.94 14.64
N GLY A 167 -14.98 -2.86 14.19
CA GLY A 167 -14.98 -1.56 14.88
C GLY A 167 -13.70 -0.73 14.72
N GLN A 168 -12.76 -1.15 13.87
CA GLN A 168 -11.53 -0.40 13.62
C GLN A 168 -11.66 0.64 12.50
N LEU A 169 -12.44 0.37 11.45
CA LEU A 169 -12.59 1.28 10.30
C LEU A 169 -13.48 2.47 10.65
N ASP A 170 -13.03 3.69 10.28
CA ASP A 170 -13.84 4.91 10.40
C ASP A 170 -15.14 4.78 9.58
N PRO A 171 -16.33 4.89 10.20
CA PRO A 171 -17.61 4.71 9.51
C PRO A 171 -17.88 5.74 8.39
N SER A 172 -17.33 6.95 8.52
CA SER A 172 -17.44 7.98 7.48
C SER A 172 -16.55 7.65 6.28
N LEU A 173 -15.41 7.01 6.50
CA LEU A 173 -14.52 6.57 5.44
C LEU A 173 -15.12 5.36 4.72
N SER A 174 -15.65 4.38 5.46
CA SER A 174 -16.32 3.21 4.86
C SER A 174 -17.47 3.63 3.95
N LEU A 175 -18.37 4.49 4.44
CA LEU A 175 -19.53 4.95 3.68
C LEU A 175 -19.13 5.69 2.40
N LYS A 176 -18.07 6.49 2.44
CA LYS A 176 -17.56 7.20 1.26
C LYS A 176 -17.07 6.23 0.19
N VAL A 177 -16.36 5.17 0.57
CA VAL A 177 -15.82 4.18 -0.37
C VAL A 177 -16.93 3.30 -0.92
N GLU A 178 -17.82 2.78 -0.06
CA GLU A 178 -19.00 2.00 -0.49
C GLU A 178 -19.84 2.78 -1.50
N THR A 179 -20.11 4.07 -1.22
CA THR A 179 -20.87 4.95 -2.13
C THR A 179 -20.12 5.17 -3.45
N ARG A 180 -18.80 5.41 -3.40
CA ARG A 180 -18.01 5.70 -4.61
C ARG A 180 -17.98 4.52 -5.56
N TYR A 181 -17.82 3.31 -5.03
CA TYR A 181 -17.68 2.10 -5.84
C TYR A 181 -18.99 1.33 -6.03
N GLY A 182 -20.06 1.72 -5.36
CA GLY A 182 -21.32 0.97 -5.38
C GLY A 182 -21.18 -0.44 -4.81
N VAL A 183 -20.31 -0.61 -3.81
CA VAL A 183 -20.05 -1.89 -3.14
C VAL A 183 -20.66 -1.88 -1.74
N SER A 184 -20.94 -3.07 -1.19
CA SER A 184 -21.29 -3.24 0.22
C SER A 184 -20.27 -4.16 0.88
N PHE A 185 -19.53 -3.64 1.86
CA PHE A 185 -18.56 -4.44 2.61
C PHE A 185 -19.24 -5.56 3.38
N GLU A 186 -20.44 -5.33 3.91
CA GLU A 186 -21.22 -6.37 4.59
C GLU A 186 -21.69 -7.46 3.63
N GLU A 187 -22.08 -7.11 2.40
CA GLU A 187 -22.42 -8.11 1.39
C GLU A 187 -21.19 -8.93 0.97
N GLU A 188 -20.05 -8.27 0.76
CA GLU A 188 -18.78 -8.93 0.46
C GLU A 188 -18.33 -9.83 1.61
N ARG A 189 -18.47 -9.38 2.86
CA ARG A 189 -18.22 -10.20 4.06
C ARG A 189 -19.03 -11.49 4.04
N ARG A 190 -20.34 -11.39 3.79
CA ARG A 190 -21.23 -12.55 3.69
C ARG A 190 -20.83 -13.50 2.57
N LYS A 191 -20.41 -12.98 1.40
CA LYS A 191 -19.91 -13.81 0.29
C LYS A 191 -18.61 -14.53 0.67
N ARG A 192 -17.81 -13.99 1.58
CA ARG A 192 -16.48 -14.46 1.94
C ARG A 192 -16.42 -15.23 3.27
N GLU A 193 -17.55 -15.48 3.92
CA GLU A 193 -17.64 -16.18 5.21
C GLU A 193 -16.95 -17.57 5.19
N SER A 194 -16.97 -18.26 4.04
CA SER A 194 -16.34 -19.56 3.85
C SER A 194 -14.84 -19.50 3.54
N MET A 195 -14.24 -18.33 3.37
CA MET A 195 -12.81 -18.20 3.08
C MET A 195 -11.96 -18.55 4.30
N SER A 196 -10.87 -19.27 4.06
CA SER A 196 -9.85 -19.57 5.06
C SER A 196 -8.74 -18.53 5.02
N GLY A 197 -8.30 -18.10 6.20
CA GLY A 197 -7.06 -17.35 6.37
C GLY A 197 -5.82 -18.23 6.25
N PRO A 198 -4.68 -17.76 6.78
CA PRO A 198 -3.45 -18.54 6.89
C PRO A 198 -3.72 -19.90 7.56
N GLU A 199 -3.04 -20.96 7.09
CA GLU A 199 -3.20 -22.35 7.54
C GLU A 199 -2.90 -22.51 9.04
N HIS A 200 -1.93 -21.75 9.56
CA HIS A 200 -1.56 -21.77 10.97
C HIS A 200 -2.25 -20.68 11.80
N GLY A 201 -3.22 -19.99 11.22
CA GLY A 201 -3.82 -18.78 11.76
C GLY A 201 -2.88 -17.57 11.68
N VAL A 202 -3.39 -16.39 12.03
CA VAL A 202 -2.57 -15.18 12.05
C VAL A 202 -1.45 -15.31 13.07
N HIS A 203 -0.20 -15.22 12.59
CA HIS A 203 0.96 -15.34 13.45
C HIS A 203 1.03 -14.19 14.47
N PRO A 204 1.32 -14.46 15.76
CA PRO A 204 1.26 -13.45 16.83
C PRO A 204 2.27 -12.31 16.69
N MET A 205 3.38 -12.53 15.96
CA MET A 205 4.35 -11.48 15.65
C MET A 205 3.92 -10.56 14.50
N ALA A 206 2.91 -10.91 13.70
CA ALA A 206 2.37 -10.00 12.71
C ALA A 206 1.61 -8.84 13.38
N ASN A 207 1.15 -7.86 12.59
CA ASN A 207 0.36 -6.72 13.05
C ASN A 207 1.05 -5.96 14.21
N GLY A 208 2.35 -5.69 14.07
CA GLY A 208 3.16 -5.00 15.09
C GLY A 208 3.51 -5.85 16.32
N GLY A 209 3.16 -7.14 16.35
CA GLY A 209 3.24 -7.99 17.53
C GLY A 209 2.17 -7.65 18.58
N GLY A 210 1.03 -7.10 18.14
CA GLY A 210 -0.05 -6.63 19.01
C GLY A 210 0.15 -5.24 19.61
N GLY A 211 1.29 -4.60 19.36
CA GLY A 211 1.58 -3.22 19.73
C GLY A 211 1.68 -2.30 18.52
N GLY A 212 1.91 -1.01 18.78
CA GLY A 212 2.22 -0.04 17.73
C GLY A 212 3.72 0.13 17.52
N LEU A 213 4.14 0.30 16.26
CA LEU A 213 5.53 0.60 15.90
C LEU A 213 5.63 2.00 15.30
N LYS A 214 6.64 2.75 15.75
CA LYS A 214 6.94 4.09 15.25
C LYS A 214 8.37 4.13 14.75
N THR A 215 8.55 4.63 13.53
CA THR A 215 9.88 4.91 13.00
C THR A 215 10.44 6.16 13.67
N GLU A 216 11.72 6.10 14.04
CA GLU A 216 12.45 7.24 14.61
C GLU A 216 13.73 7.45 13.83
N LEU A 217 14.00 8.70 13.45
CA LEU A 217 15.26 9.07 12.84
C LEU A 217 16.31 9.21 13.93
N ARG A 218 17.43 8.52 13.78
CA ARG A 218 18.56 8.62 14.71
C ARG A 218 19.85 8.90 13.93
N GLU A 219 20.60 9.90 14.38
CA GLU A 219 21.95 10.14 13.87
C GLU A 219 22.87 9.01 14.31
N THR A 220 23.72 8.57 13.40
CA THR A 220 24.80 7.61 13.66
C THR A 220 26.05 8.06 12.92
N GLU A 221 27.21 7.67 13.42
CA GLU A 221 28.46 7.87 12.68
C GLU A 221 28.36 7.15 11.33
N ALA A 222 28.62 7.89 10.26
CA ALA A 222 28.82 7.27 8.96
C ALA A 222 30.06 6.38 9.05
N ALA A 223 29.95 5.11 8.70
CA ALA A 223 31.11 4.23 8.59
C ALA A 223 32.14 4.94 7.71
N ALA A 224 33.33 5.22 8.25
CA ALA A 224 34.34 6.00 7.56
C ALA A 224 34.60 5.39 6.19
N ALA A 225 34.30 6.12 5.12
CA ALA A 225 34.84 5.80 3.81
C ALA A 225 36.38 5.82 3.97
N ALA A 226 37.06 4.77 3.50
CA ALA A 226 38.52 4.82 3.38
C ALA A 226 38.89 6.16 2.72
N ALA A 227 39.71 6.96 3.41
CA ALA A 227 39.89 8.40 3.18
C ALA A 227 39.80 8.80 1.70
N SER A 228 38.67 9.41 1.30
CA SER A 228 38.56 10.05 0.00
C SER A 228 38.95 11.52 0.13
N ILE A 229 39.89 11.90 -0.72
CA ILE A 229 40.54 13.22 -0.80
C ILE A 229 39.48 14.33 -0.81
N PRO A 230 39.65 15.42 -0.04
CA PRO A 230 38.67 16.50 0.02
C PRO A 230 38.47 17.10 -1.38
N ARG A 231 37.24 17.08 -1.87
CA ARG A 231 36.83 17.90 -3.00
C ARG A 231 36.70 19.34 -2.51
N VAL A 232 37.67 20.17 -2.87
CA VAL A 232 37.55 21.62 -2.78
C VAL A 232 36.49 22.04 -3.80
N PHE A 233 35.38 22.61 -3.34
CA PHE A 233 34.47 23.33 -4.21
C PHE A 233 35.13 24.68 -4.54
N VAL A 234 35.42 24.89 -5.83
CA VAL A 234 35.76 26.20 -6.41
C VAL A 234 34.49 26.79 -7.00
#